data_AF-A0A6A6DI38-F1
#
_entry.id   AF-A0A6A6DI38-F1
#
_cell.length_a   1.000
_cell.length_b   1.000
_cell.length_c   1.000
_cell.angle_alpha   90.00
_cell.angle_beta   90.00
_cell.angle_gamma   90.00
#
_symmetry.space_group_name_H-M   'P 1'
#
loop_
_entity.id
_entity.type
_entity.pdbx_description
1 polymer ?
#
loop_
_entity_poly.entity_id
_entity_poly.type
_entity_poly.pdbx_seq_one_letter_code
_entity_poly.pdbx_strand_id
1 'polypeptide(L)' 'LKYFNIYIKKHTISIYYLLILNSYKSYNLLKFTKYYQENKIVILYILIYL' A
#
# COMPACT_ATOMS: atom_id res chain seq x y z
N LEU A 1 6.49 -20.48 -3.56
CA LEU A 1 6.23 -19.54 -2.43
C LEU A 1 7.10 -19.77 -1.19
N LYS A 2 7.26 -21.01 -0.68
CA LYS A 2 8.03 -21.28 0.55
C LYS A 2 9.48 -20.75 0.51
N TYR A 3 10.22 -21.02 -0.57
CA TYR A 3 11.60 -20.56 -0.74
C TYR A 3 11.71 -19.04 -0.94
N PHE A 4 10.75 -18.45 -1.66
CA PHE A 4 10.65 -17.00 -1.87
C PHE A 4 10.42 -16.27 -0.55
N ASN A 5 9.51 -16.76 0.30
CA ASN A 5 9.24 -16.18 1.61
C ASN A 5 10.45 -16.27 2.55
N ILE A 6 11.22 -17.35 2.51
CA ILE A 6 12.42 -17.50 3.35
C ILE A 6 13.48 -16.47 2.96
N TYR A 7 13.73 -16.29 1.66
CA TYR A 7 14.68 -15.31 1.16
C TYR A 7 14.24 -13.88 1.50
N ILE A 8 12.98 -13.56 1.25
CA ILE A 8 12.46 -12.22 1.51
C ILE A 8 12.45 -11.92 3.00
N LYS A 9 12.02 -12.86 3.86
CA LYS A 9 11.96 -12.65 5.31
C LYS A 9 13.32 -12.30 5.91
N LYS A 10 14.42 -12.84 5.38
CA LYS A 10 15.79 -12.51 5.81
C LYS A 10 16.22 -11.09 5.44
N HIS A 11 15.64 -10.51 4.39
CA HIS A 11 15.95 -9.16 3.88
C HIS A 11 14.81 -8.15 4.11
N THR A 12 13.72 -8.55 4.75
CA THR A 12 12.57 -7.67 5.00
C THR A 12 12.82 -6.85 6.26
N ILE A 13 13.18 -5.59 6.07
CA ILE A 13 13.37 -4.64 7.18
C ILE A 13 12.02 -4.18 7.75
N SER A 14 10.97 -4.12 6.91
CA SER A 14 9.63 -3.74 7.32
C SER A 14 8.60 -4.24 6.30
N ILE A 15 7.39 -4.53 6.78
CA ILE A 15 6.24 -4.87 5.96
C ILE A 15 5.45 -3.58 5.70
N TYR A 16 5.09 -3.34 4.44
CA TYR A 16 4.21 -2.27 4.01
C TYR A 16 2.98 -2.88 3.33
N TYR A 17 1.83 -2.23 3.50
CA TYR A 17 0.58 -2.66 2.87
C TYR A 17 0.29 -1.77 1.67
N LEU A 18 -0.01 -2.36 0.51
CA LEU A 18 -0.40 -1.63 -0.68
C LEU A 18 -1.92 -1.58 -0.79
N LEU A 19 -2.50 -0.39 -0.71
CA LEU A 19 -3.92 -0.14 -0.93
C LEU A 19 -4.13 0.38 -2.35
N ILE A 20 -4.87 -0.36 -3.17
CA ILE A 20 -5.18 0.02 -4.55
C ILE A 20 -6.58 0.63 -4.60
N LEU A 21 -6.69 1.87 -5.06
CA LEU A 21 -7.96 2.58 -5.17
C LEU A 21 -8.22 2.99 -6.62
N ASN A 22 -9.48 2.94 -7.03
CA ASN A 22 -9.92 3.56 -8.26
C ASN A 22 -9.91 5.09 -8.07
N SER A 23 -9.24 5.82 -8.97
CA SER A 23 -9.11 7.28 -8.90
C SER A 23 -10.43 8.05 -9.11
N TYR A 24 -11.53 7.36 -9.45
CA TYR A 24 -12.83 7.97 -9.78
C TYR A 24 -13.39 8.90 -8.69
N LYS A 25 -13.03 8.69 -7.43
CA LYS A 25 -13.27 9.66 -6.35
C LYS A 25 -12.00 9.79 -5.54
N SER A 26 -11.28 10.89 -5.76
CA SER A 26 -10.24 11.37 -4.85
C SER A 26 -10.90 11.63 -3.50
N TYR A 27 -10.92 10.60 -2.65
CA TYR A 27 -11.24 10.78 -1.25
C TYR A 27 -10.18 11.72 -0.69
N ASN A 28 -10.53 12.99 -0.54
CA ASN A 28 -9.65 14.02 -0.01
C ASN A 28 -9.50 13.77 1.49
N LEU A 29 -8.63 12.82 1.83
CA LEU A 29 -8.51 12.21 3.15
C LEU A 29 -7.29 12.78 3.88
N LEU A 30 -7.23 14.09 4.08
CA LEU A 30 -6.21 14.70 4.98
C LEU A 30 -6.18 14.01 6.35
N LYS A 31 -7.34 13.53 6.83
CA LYS A 31 -7.42 12.71 8.06
C LYS A 31 -6.79 11.32 7.93
N PHE A 32 -6.81 10.71 6.75
CA PHE A 32 -6.28 9.36 6.59
C PHE A 32 -4.80 9.35 6.21
N THR A 33 -4.24 10.45 5.72
CA THR A 33 -2.80 10.52 5.41
C THR A 33 -1.95 10.15 6.63
N LYS A 34 -2.34 10.65 7.82
CA LYS A 34 -1.69 10.29 9.09
C LYS A 34 -1.91 8.82 9.46
N TYR A 35 -3.14 8.32 9.32
CA TYR A 35 -3.47 6.90 9.57
C TYR A 35 -2.67 5.96 8.65
N TYR A 36 -2.52 6.28 7.37
CA TYR A 36 -1.77 5.48 6.42
C TYR A 36 -0.28 5.45 6.74
N GLN A 37 0.30 6.59 7.14
CA GLN A 37 1.70 6.66 7.57
C GLN A 37 1.94 5.82 8.83
N GLU A 38 1.08 5.94 9.85
CA GLU A 38 1.19 5.17 11.10
C GLU A 38 1.07 3.66 10.87
N ASN A 39 0.26 3.23 9.90
CA ASN A 39 0.01 1.82 9.58
C ASN A 39 0.87 1.29 8.42
N LYS A 40 1.85 2.05 7.91
CA LYS A 40 2.71 1.67 6.78
C LYS A 40 1.93 1.27 5.52
N ILE A 41 0.84 1.99 5.25
CA ILE A 41 -0.01 1.79 4.07
C ILE A 41 0.44 2.75 2.97
N VAL A 42 0.76 2.20 1.80
CA VAL A 42 1.05 2.93 0.57
C VAL A 42 -0.17 2.87 -0.33
N ILE A 43 -0.59 4.00 -0.90
CA ILE A 43 -1.76 4.06 -1.78
C ILE A 43 -1.31 4.12 -3.23
N LEU A 44 -1.87 3.24 -4.06
CA LEU A 44 -1.76 3.28 -5.50
C LEU A 44 -3.12 3.64 -6.10
N TYR A 45 -3.20 4.78 -6.77
CA TYR A 45 -4.40 5.15 -7.52
C TYR A 45 -4.29 4.60 -8.95
N ILE A 46 -5.23 3.73 -9.31
CA ILE A 46 -5.37 3.26 -10.69
C ILE A 46 -6.42 4.12 -11.35
N LEU A 47 -6.01 4.83 -12.40
CA LEU A 47 -6.93 5.48 -13.32
C LEU A 47 -7.58 4.42 -14.20
N ILE A 48 -8.87 4.20 -14.00
CA ILE A 48 -9.68 3.48 -14.97
C ILE A 48 -9.97 4.47 -16.10
N TYR A 49 -9.04 4.55 -17.05
CA TYR A 49 -9.36 4.99 -18.41
C TYR A 49 -9.49 3.73 -19.24
N LEU A 50 -10.74 3.35 -19.47
CA LEU A 50 -11.14 2.36 -20.46
C LEU A 50 -12.17 3.03 -21.37
#